data_AF-A0A8H7M053-F1
#
_entry.id   AF-A0A8H7M053-F1
#
_cell.length_a   1.000
_cell.length_b   1.000
_cell.length_c   1.000
_cell.angle_alpha   90.00
_cell.angle_beta   90.00
_cell.angle_gamma   90.00
#
_symmetry.space_group_name_H-M   'P 1'
#
loop_
_entity.id
_entity.type
_entity.pdbx_description
1 polymer ?
#
loop_
_entity_poly.entity_id
_entity_poly.type
_entity_poly.pdbx_seq_one_letter_code
_entity_poly.pdbx_strand_id
1 'polypeptide(L)'
;MATEHENTFQPFTPPKLLVLKIGDQVELLIDIDDTLLKGNLGRVLGFYNATQVASPKTEAFIKTAPCWRYWIGKSPLVAFNVPLGVRKLLIMRERFRIELRGGQGEMYRTQLPLAVHSINGDI
;
A
#
# COMPACT_ATOMS: atom_id res chain seq x y z
N MET A 1 -17.76 2.94 39.10
CA MET A 1 -17.42 1.90 38.11
C MET A 1 -16.92 2.63 36.88
N ALA A 2 -15.62 2.55 36.61
CA ALA A 2 -15.01 3.26 35.48
C ALA A 2 -15.38 2.52 34.20
N THR A 3 -16.05 3.20 33.28
CA THR A 3 -16.35 2.69 31.94
C THR A 3 -15.03 2.63 31.18
N GLU A 4 -14.49 1.43 31.00
CA GLU A 4 -13.35 1.21 30.11
C GLU A 4 -13.79 1.59 28.70
N HIS A 5 -13.25 2.69 28.18
CA HIS A 5 -13.40 3.06 26.79
C HIS A 5 -12.59 2.03 25.98
N GLU A 6 -13.19 0.88 25.68
CA GLU A 6 -12.62 -0.14 24.83
C GLU A 6 -12.25 0.54 23.51
N ASN A 7 -10.95 0.75 23.31
CA ASN A 7 -10.41 1.35 22.11
C ASN A 7 -10.58 0.31 21.00
N THR A 8 -11.77 0.28 20.38
CA THR A 8 -12.10 -0.68 19.34
C THR A 8 -11.25 -0.36 18.12
N PHE A 9 -10.07 -0.99 18.03
CA PHE A 9 -9.25 -0.97 16.83
C PHE A 9 -10.07 -1.55 15.69
N GLN A 10 -10.65 -0.69 14.86
CA GLN A 10 -11.36 -1.15 13.68
C GLN A 10 -10.31 -1.69 12.70
N PRO A 11 -10.40 -2.98 12.30
CA PRO A 11 -9.47 -3.53 11.32
C PRO A 11 -9.57 -2.72 10.03
N PHE A 12 -8.41 -2.27 9.54
CA PHE A 12 -8.34 -1.47 8.33
C PHE A 12 -8.92 -2.27 7.16
N THR A 13 -9.91 -1.70 6.49
CA THR A 13 -10.49 -2.28 5.27
C THR A 13 -10.06 -1.45 4.07
N PRO A 14 -9.24 -1.98 3.15
CA PRO A 14 -8.79 -1.23 1.98
C PRO A 14 -9.98 -0.76 1.14
N PRO A 15 -9.95 0.47 0.59
CA PRO A 15 -11.07 1.01 -0.16
C PRO A 15 -11.37 0.20 -1.43
N LYS A 16 -12.64 0.21 -1.86
CA LYS A 16 -13.06 -0.44 -3.12
C LYS A 16 -12.40 0.22 -4.34
N LEU A 17 -12.26 1.54 -4.30
CA LEU A 17 -11.61 2.35 -5.32
C LEU A 17 -10.52 3.19 -4.64
N LEU A 18 -9.28 3.05 -5.12
CA LEU A 18 -8.15 3.88 -4.72
C LEU A 18 -7.71 4.69 -5.93
N VAL A 19 -7.79 6.02 -5.82
CA VAL A 19 -7.31 6.95 -6.85
C VAL A 19 -5.99 7.52 -6.36
N LEU A 20 -4.97 7.44 -7.21
CA LEU A 20 -3.64 7.97 -6.94
C LEU A 20 -3.23 8.94 -8.05
N LYS A 21 -2.56 10.01 -7.68
CA LYS A 21 -1.92 10.97 -8.57
C LYS A 21 -0.42 11.04 -8.27
N ILE A 22 0.34 11.50 -9.25
CA ILE A 22 1.76 11.77 -9.05
C ILE A 22 1.88 12.91 -8.03
N GLY A 23 2.75 12.72 -7.04
CA GLY A 23 2.98 13.68 -5.97
C GLY A 23 2.12 13.45 -4.72
N ASP A 24 1.10 12.59 -4.78
CA ASP A 24 0.29 12.22 -3.60
C ASP A 24 1.18 11.60 -2.53
N GLN A 25 0.91 11.97 -1.28
CA GLN A 25 1.48 11.29 -0.13
C GLN A 25 0.63 10.07 0.20
N VAL A 26 1.30 8.96 0.47
CA VAL A 26 0.67 7.68 0.78
C VAL A 26 1.30 7.07 2.02
N GLU A 27 0.53 6.25 2.72
CA GLU A 27 0.98 5.45 3.84
C GLU A 27 0.94 3.97 3.47
N LEU A 28 2.00 3.23 3.82
CA LEU A 28 2.08 1.79 3.62
C LEU A 28 1.22 1.06 4.64
N LEU A 29 0.42 0.09 4.18
CA LEU A 29 -0.58 -0.59 5.01
C LEU A 29 -0.15 -1.97 5.54
N ILE A 30 0.99 -2.47 5.08
CA ILE A 30 1.54 -3.79 5.42
C ILE A 30 3.03 -3.68 5.67
N ASP A 31 3.58 -4.67 6.38
CA ASP A 31 5.02 -4.84 6.47
C ASP A 31 5.52 -5.60 5.25
N ILE A 32 6.50 -5.03 4.54
CA ILE A 32 7.16 -5.64 3.39
C ILE A 32 8.47 -6.30 3.83
N ASP A 33 9.26 -5.58 4.63
CA ASP A 33 10.52 -6.05 5.22
C ASP A 33 10.88 -5.18 6.43
N ASP A 34 12.02 -5.47 7.06
CA ASP A 34 12.50 -4.81 8.29
C ASP A 34 12.65 -3.28 8.18
N THR A 35 12.66 -2.72 6.96
CA THR A 35 12.80 -1.28 6.72
C THR A 35 11.52 -0.62 6.21
N LEU A 36 10.63 -1.39 5.58
CA LEU A 36 9.38 -0.93 5.00
C LEU A 36 8.21 -1.54 5.78
N LEU A 37 7.84 -0.84 6.84
CA LEU A 37 6.79 -1.24 7.77
C LEU A 37 5.50 -0.47 7.54
N LYS A 38 4.40 -1.03 8.01
CA LYS A 38 3.11 -0.36 8.07
C LYS A 38 3.26 0.99 8.79
N GLY A 39 2.68 2.04 8.20
CA GLY A 39 2.81 3.41 8.68
C GLY A 39 3.89 4.22 7.97
N ASN A 40 4.80 3.60 7.22
CA ASN A 40 5.80 4.34 6.47
C ASN A 40 5.14 5.23 5.42
N LEU A 41 5.48 6.52 5.47
CA LEU A 41 5.01 7.52 4.53
C LEU A 41 5.90 7.52 3.29
N GLY A 42 5.26 7.69 2.14
CA GLY A 42 5.92 7.80 0.86
C GLY A 42 5.22 8.75 -0.09
N ARG A 43 5.87 9.03 -1.21
CA ARG A 43 5.35 9.89 -2.28
C ARG A 43 5.29 9.15 -3.61
N VAL A 44 4.15 9.25 -4.29
CA VAL A 44 3.98 8.63 -5.61
C VAL A 44 4.82 9.39 -6.64
N LEU A 45 5.75 8.69 -7.29
CA LEU A 45 6.63 9.24 -8.32
C LEU A 45 6.07 9.07 -9.74
N GLY A 46 5.30 8.02 -9.97
CA GLY A 46 4.81 7.68 -11.31
C GLY A 46 4.14 6.32 -11.36
N PHE A 47 3.66 5.94 -12.54
CA PHE A 47 2.96 4.68 -12.77
C PHE A 47 3.65 3.91 -13.90
N TYR A 48 4.13 2.71 -13.61
CA TYR A 48 4.97 1.92 -14.51
C TYR A 48 4.42 0.51 -14.71
N ASN A 49 4.67 -0.08 -15.87
CA ASN A 49 4.40 -1.50 -16.07
C ASN A 49 5.56 -2.31 -15.45
N ALA A 50 5.25 -3.45 -14.82
CA ALA A 50 6.26 -4.34 -14.25
C ALA A 50 7.34 -4.76 -15.29
N THR A 51 6.98 -4.84 -16.57
CA THR A 51 7.90 -5.13 -17.67
C THR A 51 8.92 -4.02 -17.95
N GLN A 52 8.59 -2.75 -17.70
CA GLN A 52 9.48 -1.61 -17.94
C GLN A 52 10.58 -1.51 -16.86
N VAL A 53 10.23 -1.93 -15.65
CA VAL A 53 11.05 -1.83 -14.44
C VAL A 53 12.14 -2.92 -14.38
N ALA A 54 11.96 -4.03 -15.10
CA ALA A 54 12.97 -5.09 -15.21
C ALA A 54 14.11 -4.78 -16.20
N SER A 55 14.05 -3.66 -16.93
CA SER A 55 15.13 -3.29 -17.84
C SER A 55 16.34 -2.74 -17.07
N PRO A 56 17.60 -3.10 -17.42
CA PRO A 56 18.79 -2.90 -16.56
C PRO A 56 19.22 -1.44 -16.33
N LYS A 57 18.46 -0.46 -16.83
CA LYS A 57 18.83 0.96 -16.76
C LYS A 57 18.40 1.64 -15.46
N THR A 58 17.76 0.92 -14.54
CA THR A 58 17.26 1.51 -13.30
C THR A 58 17.50 0.54 -12.15
N GLU A 59 18.50 0.84 -11.32
CA GLU A 59 18.91 0.04 -10.17
C GLU A 59 17.77 -0.16 -9.16
N ALA A 60 17.44 -1.44 -8.92
CA ALA A 60 16.67 -2.04 -7.83
C ALA A 60 15.16 -1.73 -7.72
N PHE A 61 14.28 -2.58 -8.27
CA PHE A 61 12.83 -2.32 -8.17
C PHE A 61 11.83 -3.49 -8.11
N ILE A 62 12.23 -4.75 -7.92
CA ILE A 62 11.24 -5.82 -7.72
C ILE A 62 11.66 -6.75 -6.58
N LYS A 63 11.04 -6.54 -5.41
CA LYS A 63 10.85 -7.59 -4.41
C LYS A 63 9.36 -7.68 -4.10
N THR A 64 8.67 -8.48 -4.92
CA THR A 64 7.76 -9.60 -4.54
C THR A 64 6.91 -10.00 -5.75
N ALA A 65 6.89 -11.31 -6.05
CA ALA A 65 5.99 -11.98 -6.98
C ALA A 65 5.83 -13.45 -6.54
N PRO A 66 4.78 -14.21 -6.91
CA PRO A 66 3.56 -13.84 -7.65
C PRO A 66 2.23 -14.30 -6.98
N CYS A 67 1.14 -13.55 -7.16
CA CYS A 67 -0.18 -14.16 -7.34
C CYS A 67 -0.64 -13.96 -8.79
N TRP A 68 -0.13 -14.88 -9.63
CA TRP A 68 -0.64 -15.43 -10.89
C TRP A 68 -1.60 -14.58 -11.73
N ARG A 69 -1.11 -13.46 -12.24
CA ARG A 69 -1.30 -12.95 -13.61
C ARG A 69 -0.68 -11.57 -13.57
N TYR A 70 0.17 -11.27 -14.55
CA TYR A 70 0.56 -9.88 -14.78
C TYR A 70 -0.72 -9.06 -14.83
N TRP A 71 -0.95 -8.23 -13.81
CA TRP A 71 -1.91 -7.16 -13.94
C TRP A 71 -1.40 -6.34 -15.12
N ILE A 72 -2.07 -6.44 -16.27
CA ILE A 72 -1.82 -5.59 -17.45
C ILE A 72 -2.29 -4.21 -17.02
N GLY A 73 -1.44 -3.48 -16.32
CA GLY A 73 -1.78 -2.25 -15.63
C GLY A 73 -0.54 -1.62 -15.08
N LYS A 74 -0.56 -0.29 -14.97
CA LYS A 74 0.53 0.45 -14.36
C LYS A 74 0.44 0.34 -12.84
N SER A 75 1.54 -0.01 -12.18
CA SER A 75 1.70 -0.01 -10.74
C SER A 75 2.36 1.30 -10.29
N PRO A 76 2.00 1.84 -9.11
CA PRO A 76 2.62 3.06 -8.63
C PRO A 76 4.05 2.79 -8.15
N LEU A 77 4.98 3.63 -8.60
CA LEU A 77 6.32 3.73 -8.02
C LEU A 77 6.27 4.74 -6.88
N VAL A 78 6.63 4.30 -5.68
CA VAL A 78 6.55 5.13 -4.47
C VAL A 78 7.95 5.27 -3.86
N ALA A 79 8.30 6.49 -3.50
CA ALA A 79 9.49 6.79 -2.69
C ALA A 79 9.09 6.84 -1.22
N PHE A 80 9.47 5.83 -0.44
CA PHE A 80 9.25 5.78 0.99
C PHE A 80 10.42 6.36 1.77
N ASN A 81 10.09 7.06 2.85
CA ASN A 81 11.07 7.47 3.84
C ASN A 81 11.38 6.28 4.75
N VAL A 82 12.65 5.89 4.80
CA VAL A 82 13.17 4.83 5.67
C VAL A 82 14.29 5.42 6.55
N PRO A 83 14.64 4.80 7.69
CA PRO A 83 15.65 5.36 8.60
C PRO A 83 17.00 5.70 7.95
N LEU A 84 17.40 4.96 6.91
CA LEU A 84 18.67 5.13 6.18
C LEU A 84 18.55 5.92 4.87
N GLY A 85 17.42 6.60 4.63
CA GLY A 85 17.23 7.46 3.47
C GLY A 85 15.89 7.24 2.77
N VAL A 86 15.93 7.22 1.43
CA VAL A 86 14.73 7.06 0.61
C VAL A 86 14.82 5.78 -0.18
N ARG A 87 13.80 4.93 -0.06
CA ARG A 87 13.70 3.69 -0.83
C ARG A 87 12.55 3.78 -1.79
N LYS A 88 12.85 3.62 -3.08
CA LYS A 88 11.85 3.64 -4.13
C LYS A 88 11.42 2.20 -4.40
N LEU A 89 10.11 1.95 -4.50
CA LEU A 89 9.57 0.61 -4.73
C LEU A 89 8.35 0.66 -5.65
N LEU A 90 8.26 -0.29 -6.58
CA LEU A 90 7.06 -0.50 -7.37
C LEU A 90 6.07 -1.30 -6.53
N ILE A 91 4.94 -0.69 -6.16
CA ILE A 91 3.99 -1.32 -5.26
C ILE A 91 3.00 -2.19 -6.03
N MET A 92 2.92 -3.44 -5.62
CA MET A 92 2.03 -4.44 -6.21
C MET A 92 0.73 -4.56 -5.40
N ARG A 93 -0.30 -5.12 -6.02
CA ARG A 93 -1.57 -5.40 -5.32
C ARG A 93 -1.38 -6.61 -4.41
N GLU A 94 -1.96 -6.52 -3.24
CA GLU A 94 -1.92 -7.52 -2.18
C GLU A 94 -3.33 -7.99 -1.82
N ARG A 95 -3.44 -9.21 -1.27
CA ARG A 95 -4.71 -9.80 -0.85
C ARG A 95 -4.95 -9.54 0.64
N PHE A 96 -5.90 -8.67 0.92
CA PHE A 96 -6.34 -8.34 2.27
C PHE A 96 -7.44 -9.28 2.74
N ARG A 97 -7.31 -9.79 3.96
CA ARG A 97 -8.37 -10.49 4.69
C ARG A 97 -9.27 -9.46 5.36
N ILE A 98 -10.57 -9.59 5.19
CA ILE A 98 -11.60 -8.73 5.76
C ILE A 98 -12.54 -9.61 6.56
N GLU A 99 -12.58 -9.40 7.86
CA GLU A 99 -13.52 -10.08 8.75
C GLU A 99 -14.89 -9.41 8.67
N LEU A 100 -15.93 -10.20 8.43
CA LEU A 100 -17.30 -9.70 8.39
C LEU A 100 -17.82 -9.58 9.82
N ARG A 101 -18.46 -8.44 10.15
CA ARG A 101 -19.06 -8.23 11.47
C ARG A 101 -20.11 -9.32 11.74
N GLY A 102 -20.09 -9.88 12.95
CA GLY A 102 -21.04 -10.90 13.39
C GLY A 102 -20.63 -12.36 13.13
N GLY A 103 -19.34 -12.64 12.85
CA GLY A 103 -18.83 -14.01 12.76
C GLY A 103 -19.25 -14.78 11.49
N GLN A 104 -19.81 -14.09 10.49
CA GLN A 104 -20.32 -14.69 9.24
C GLN A 104 -19.23 -15.07 8.22
N GLY A 105 -17.99 -15.26 8.68
CA GLY A 105 -16.85 -15.66 7.86
C GLY A 105 -15.97 -14.50 7.39
N GLU A 106 -15.13 -14.80 6.41
CA GLU A 106 -14.05 -13.92 5.94
C GLU A 106 -14.19 -13.67 4.45
N MET A 107 -13.96 -12.41 4.07
CA MET A 107 -13.86 -12.01 2.69
C MET A 107 -12.40 -11.65 2.38
N TYR A 108 -12.01 -11.78 1.12
CA TYR A 108 -10.72 -11.29 0.65
C TYR A 108 -10.89 -10.20 -0.39
N ARG A 109 -10.02 -9.18 -0.34
CA ARG A 109 -9.95 -8.12 -1.33
C ARG A 109 -8.52 -7.96 -1.84
N THR A 110 -8.36 -7.95 -3.15
CA THR A 110 -7.08 -7.61 -3.78
C THR A 110 -7.01 -6.12 -4.07
N GLN A 111 -6.05 -5.41 -3.46
CA GLN A 111 -5.87 -3.96 -3.63
C GLN A 111 -4.41 -3.55 -3.40
N LEU A 112 -4.00 -2.36 -3.82
CA LEU A 112 -2.71 -1.79 -3.42
C LEU A 112 -2.64 -1.60 -1.89
N PRO A 113 -1.52 -1.94 -1.24
CA PRO A 113 -1.30 -1.71 0.18
C PRO A 113 -0.95 -0.25 0.51
N LEU A 114 -1.70 0.70 -0.07
CA LEU A 114 -1.50 2.13 0.12
C LEU A 114 -2.81 2.80 0.57
N ALA A 115 -2.70 3.72 1.52
CA ALA A 115 -3.73 4.71 1.82
C ALA A 115 -3.27 6.10 1.38
N VAL A 116 -4.16 6.91 0.81
CA VAL A 116 -3.86 8.30 0.48
C VAL A 116 -3.88 9.10 1.77
N HIS A 117 -2.80 9.82 2.03
CA HIS A 117 -2.68 10.78 3.10
C HIS A 117 -2.71 12.17 2.47
N SER A 118 -3.91 12.69 2.18
CA SER A 118 -4.02 14.05 1.64
C SER A 118 -3.76 15.04 2.77
N ILE A 119 -2.62 15.74 2.75
CA ILE A 119 -2.35 16.85 3.67
C ILE A 119 -3.15 18.11 3.25
N ASN A 120 -3.63 18.15 2.01
CA ASN A 120 -4.50 19.21 1.56
C ASN A 120 -5.92 18.81 1.93
N GLY A 121 -6.39 19.35 3.05
CA GLY A 121 -7.82 19.48 3.31
C GLY A 121 -8.42 20.33 2.20
N ASP A 122 -9.31 19.74 1.43
CA ASP A 122 -10.26 20.52 0.66
C ASP A 122 -11.10 21.30 1.69
N ILE A 123 -11.04 22.64 1.59
CA ILE A 123 -11.88 23.62 2.30
C ILE A 123 -13.32 23.49 1.77
#